data_AF-A0A9D8KVI7-F1
#
_entry.id   AF-A0A9D8KVI7-F1
#
_cell.length_a   1.000
_cell.length_b   1.000
_cell.length_c   1.000
_cell.angle_alpha   90.00
_cell.angle_beta   90.00
_cell.angle_gamma   90.00
#
_symmetry.space_group_name_H-M   'P 1'
#
loop_
_entity.id
_entity.type
_entity.pdbx_description
1 polymer ?
#
loop_
_entity_poly.entity_id
_entity_poly.type
_entity_poly.pdbx_seq_one_letter_code
_entity_poly.pdbx_strand_id
1 'polypeptide(L)'
;TALEAYANLAWLKTWVEIGAIAGLSSVVLVMMMGQTRIAYTISRDGLLPPIFGKVHPKFRTPHLSTVIVGVVAAMLGGLVPLNVLGELVAMGTLLAFATVCIGVLILRRTRPEMPRAFRVPAVWLVAPLGALICLSLFAMAFAAHWLVFVLWNVLGVAIYLGYGMRHSKLNQNA
;
A
#
# COMPACT_ATOMS: atom_id res chain seq x y z
N THR A 1 5.64 -8.82 -26.79
CA THR A 1 5.53 -9.86 -25.72
C THR A 1 6.66 -10.86 -25.89
N ALA A 2 7.18 -11.52 -24.83
CA ALA A 2 8.31 -12.46 -24.96
C ALA A 2 8.08 -13.62 -25.97
N LEU A 3 6.81 -13.88 -26.32
CA LEU A 3 6.38 -14.89 -27.30
C LEU A 3 6.46 -14.43 -28.77
N GLU A 4 6.73 -13.15 -29.06
CA GLU A 4 6.89 -12.67 -30.45
C GLU A 4 8.16 -13.17 -31.13
N ALA A 5 9.17 -13.54 -30.34
CA ALA A 5 10.39 -14.15 -30.84
C ALA A 5 10.16 -15.58 -31.41
N TYR A 6 9.01 -16.19 -31.15
CA TYR A 6 8.69 -17.55 -31.54
C TYR A 6 7.39 -17.61 -32.33
N ALA A 7 7.49 -17.50 -33.66
CA ALA A 7 6.34 -17.46 -34.58
C ALA A 7 5.40 -18.70 -34.46
N ASN A 8 5.93 -19.84 -34.02
CA ASN A 8 5.20 -21.07 -33.75
C ASN A 8 4.28 -21.02 -32.51
N LEU A 9 4.43 -20.02 -31.64
CA LEU A 9 3.65 -19.84 -30.40
C LEU A 9 2.63 -18.69 -30.49
N ALA A 10 2.36 -18.17 -31.69
CA ALA A 10 1.43 -17.06 -31.89
C ALA A 10 0.00 -17.35 -31.41
N TRP A 11 -0.45 -18.61 -31.46
CA TRP A 11 -1.76 -19.02 -30.92
C TRP A 11 -1.84 -18.86 -29.40
N LEU A 12 -0.73 -19.08 -28.68
CA LEU A 12 -0.64 -18.95 -27.23
C LEU A 12 -0.54 -17.49 -26.80
N LYS A 13 0.08 -16.63 -27.61
CA LYS A 13 0.18 -15.19 -27.37
C LYS A 13 -1.20 -14.57 -27.08
N THR A 14 -2.20 -14.87 -27.91
CA THR A 14 -3.57 -14.32 -27.74
C THR A 14 -4.20 -14.73 -26.41
N TRP A 15 -4.09 -16.01 -26.03
CA TRP A 15 -4.63 -16.49 -24.76
C TRP A 15 -3.92 -15.88 -23.54
N VAL A 16 -2.60 -15.72 -23.63
CA VAL A 16 -1.80 -15.08 -22.58
C VAL A 16 -2.16 -13.59 -22.45
N GLU A 17 -2.38 -12.89 -23.56
CA GLU A 17 -2.76 -11.46 -23.55
C GLU A 17 -4.16 -11.25 -22.96
N ILE A 18 -5.14 -12.09 -23.33
CA ILE A 18 -6.48 -12.06 -22.72
C ILE A 18 -6.38 -12.32 -21.22
N GLY A 19 -5.60 -13.34 -20.82
CA GLY A 19 -5.38 -13.66 -19.42
C GLY A 19 -4.69 -12.54 -18.64
N ALA A 20 -3.70 -11.88 -19.24
CA ALA A 20 -3.01 -10.75 -18.65
C ALA A 20 -3.93 -9.54 -18.46
N ILE A 21 -4.76 -9.21 -19.44
CA ILE A 21 -5.73 -8.10 -19.34
C ILE A 21 -6.77 -8.39 -18.24
N ALA A 22 -7.33 -9.61 -18.23
CA ALA A 22 -8.28 -10.02 -17.21
C ALA A 22 -7.65 -10.02 -15.81
N GLY A 23 -6.42 -10.51 -15.67
CA GLY A 23 -5.68 -10.54 -14.41
C GLY A 23 -5.35 -9.13 -13.88
N LEU A 24 -4.77 -8.28 -14.73
CA LEU A 24 -4.38 -6.92 -14.36
C LEU A 24 -5.61 -6.06 -14.01
N SER A 25 -6.71 -6.18 -14.76
CA SER A 25 -7.95 -5.45 -14.44
C SER A 25 -8.51 -5.84 -13.07
N SER A 26 -8.50 -7.13 -12.72
CA SER A 26 -8.91 -7.61 -11.40
C SER A 26 -8.02 -7.05 -10.29
N VAL A 27 -6.69 -7.06 -10.47
CA VAL A 27 -5.75 -6.51 -9.50
C VAL A 27 -5.99 -5.01 -9.29
N VAL A 28 -6.20 -4.24 -10.36
CA VAL A 28 -6.51 -2.80 -10.26
C VAL A 28 -7.76 -2.55 -9.43
N LEU A 29 -8.84 -3.31 -9.67
CA LEU A 29 -10.07 -3.19 -8.90
C LEU A 29 -9.86 -3.48 -7.41
N VAL A 30 -9.12 -4.54 -7.08
CA VAL A 30 -8.79 -4.91 -5.70
C VAL A 30 -7.96 -3.82 -5.02
N MET A 31 -6.96 -3.27 -5.72
CA MET A 31 -6.10 -2.21 -5.18
C MET A 31 -6.88 -0.91 -4.95
N MET A 32 -7.77 -0.51 -5.87
CA MET A 32 -8.64 0.65 -5.68
C MET A 32 -9.58 0.49 -4.47
N MET A 33 -10.18 -0.69 -4.29
CA MET A 33 -11.00 -0.98 -3.11
C MET A 33 -10.17 -0.97 -1.82
N GLY A 34 -8.94 -1.47 -1.85
CA GLY A 34 -8.02 -1.42 -0.70
C GLY A 34 -7.70 0.02 -0.29
N GLN A 35 -7.27 0.84 -1.25
CA GLN A 35 -6.88 2.23 -0.99
C GLN A 35 -8.02 3.09 -0.46
N THR A 36 -9.24 2.93 -1.00
CA THR A 36 -10.42 3.67 -0.54
C THR A 36 -10.81 3.33 0.89
N ARG A 37 -10.67 2.08 1.31
CA ARG A 37 -10.92 1.65 2.70
C ARG A 37 -9.89 2.20 3.67
N ILE A 38 -8.61 2.16 3.29
CA ILE A 38 -7.52 2.74 4.10
C ILE A 38 -7.74 4.24 4.28
N ALA A 39 -8.05 4.97 3.20
CA ALA A 39 -8.34 6.40 3.27
C ALA A 39 -9.54 6.71 4.16
N TYR A 40 -10.59 5.89 4.09
CA TYR A 40 -11.77 6.01 4.96
C TYR A 40 -11.41 5.81 6.45
N THR A 41 -10.63 4.78 6.78
CA THR A 41 -10.22 4.54 8.19
C THR A 41 -9.33 5.67 8.71
N ILE A 42 -8.36 6.13 7.93
CA ILE A 42 -7.47 7.23 8.32
C ILE A 42 -8.25 8.55 8.49
N SER A 43 -9.26 8.80 7.65
CA SER A 43 -10.16 9.95 7.80
C SER A 43 -11.02 9.86 9.05
N ARG A 44 -11.53 8.67 9.40
CA ARG A 44 -12.28 8.43 10.64
C ARG A 44 -11.42 8.68 11.89
N ASP A 45 -10.13 8.36 11.81
CA ASP A 45 -9.15 8.62 12.88
C ASP A 45 -8.74 10.12 12.97
N GLY A 46 -9.23 10.96 12.05
CA GLY A 46 -9.02 12.41 12.03
C GLY A 46 -7.72 12.86 11.34
N LEU A 47 -6.95 11.91 10.79
CA LEU A 47 -5.66 12.16 10.15
C LEU A 47 -5.76 12.66 8.71
N LEU A 48 -6.91 12.49 8.05
CA LEU A 48 -7.23 13.01 6.73
C LEU A 48 -8.51 13.87 6.75
N PRO A 49 -8.72 14.77 5.76
CA PRO A 49 -9.92 15.57 5.66
C PRO A 49 -11.21 14.72 5.74
N PRO A 50 -12.29 15.23 6.37
CA PRO A 50 -13.53 14.46 6.58
C PRO A 50 -14.26 14.10 5.29
N ILE A 51 -13.86 14.70 4.16
CA ILE A 51 -14.37 14.39 2.82
C ILE A 51 -14.11 12.92 2.47
N PHE A 52 -12.96 12.37 2.90
CA PHE A 52 -12.60 10.97 2.69
C PHE A 52 -13.38 9.98 3.58
N GLY A 53 -14.04 10.50 4.63
CA GLY A 53 -14.87 9.75 5.57
C GLY A 53 -16.37 9.77 5.23
N LYS A 54 -16.80 10.54 4.22
CA LYS A 54 -18.22 10.65 3.86
C LYS A 54 -18.71 9.40 3.12
N VAL A 55 -19.56 8.64 3.77
CA VAL A 55 -20.18 7.43 3.24
C VAL A 55 -21.51 7.79 2.58
N HIS A 56 -21.80 7.21 1.40
CA HIS A 56 -23.08 7.39 0.74
C HIS A 56 -24.23 6.78 1.58
N PRO A 57 -25.33 7.52 1.84
CA PRO A 57 -26.39 7.06 2.75
C PRO A 57 -27.11 5.78 2.29
N LYS A 58 -27.31 5.62 0.97
CA LYS A 58 -27.94 4.43 0.37
C LYS A 58 -27.00 3.23 0.15
N PHE A 59 -25.81 3.46 -0.42
CA PHE A 59 -24.89 2.38 -0.81
C PHE A 59 -23.85 2.03 0.25
N ARG A 60 -23.74 2.81 1.33
CA ARG A 60 -22.77 2.62 2.42
C ARG A 60 -21.31 2.54 1.93
N THR A 61 -21.00 3.17 0.79
CA THR A 61 -19.66 3.22 0.20
C THR A 61 -19.05 4.62 0.28
N PRO A 62 -17.71 4.75 0.45
CA PRO A 62 -17.02 6.03 0.47
C PRO A 62 -16.83 6.56 -0.97
N HIS A 63 -17.93 6.95 -1.63
CA HIS A 63 -17.97 7.33 -3.04
C HIS A 63 -16.99 8.46 -3.41
N LEU A 64 -16.89 9.50 -2.57
CA LEU A 64 -15.93 10.61 -2.76
C LEU A 64 -14.49 10.11 -2.75
N SER A 65 -14.13 9.26 -1.79
CA SER A 65 -12.80 8.65 -1.72
C SER A 65 -12.51 7.82 -2.96
N THR A 66 -13.48 7.05 -3.46
CA THR A 66 -13.32 6.26 -4.69
C THR A 66 -13.05 7.12 -5.91
N VAL A 67 -13.81 8.20 -6.10
CA VAL A 67 -13.60 9.11 -7.23
C VAL A 67 -12.25 9.81 -7.12
N ILE A 68 -11.91 10.36 -5.96
CA ILE A 68 -10.64 11.08 -5.76
C ILE A 68 -9.46 10.13 -5.97
N VAL A 69 -9.48 8.94 -5.35
CA VAL A 69 -8.42 7.93 -5.52
C VAL A 69 -8.32 7.50 -6.98
N GLY A 70 -9.45 7.25 -7.66
CA GLY A 70 -9.46 6.85 -9.07
C GLY A 70 -8.90 7.92 -10.00
N VAL A 71 -9.27 9.18 -9.80
CA VAL A 71 -8.75 10.31 -10.59
C VAL A 71 -7.25 10.49 -10.35
N VAL A 72 -6.79 10.44 -9.10
CA VAL A 72 -5.36 10.54 -8.77
C VAL A 72 -4.59 9.36 -9.38
N ALA A 73 -5.11 8.13 -9.28
CA ALA A 73 -4.49 6.95 -9.87
C ALA A 73 -4.41 7.05 -11.40
N ALA A 74 -5.47 7.51 -12.07
CA ALA A 74 -5.48 7.71 -13.51
C ALA A 74 -4.48 8.79 -13.96
N MET A 75 -4.38 9.89 -13.22
CA MET A 75 -3.38 10.93 -13.49
C MET A 75 -1.95 10.40 -13.31
N LEU A 76 -1.67 9.73 -12.18
CA LEU A 76 -0.34 9.19 -11.93
C LEU A 76 0.04 8.10 -12.93
N GLY A 77 -0.90 7.23 -13.29
CA GLY A 77 -0.68 6.18 -14.28
C GLY A 77 -0.47 6.70 -15.71
N GLY A 78 -1.03 7.87 -16.05
CA GLY A 78 -0.86 8.50 -17.37
C GLY A 78 0.35 9.44 -17.47
N LEU A 79 0.76 10.07 -16.37
CA LEU A 79 1.78 11.13 -16.36
C LEU A 79 3.15 10.66 -15.85
N VAL A 80 3.20 9.62 -15.02
CA VAL A 80 4.43 9.20 -14.35
C VAL A 80 4.93 7.88 -14.92
N PRO A 81 6.24 7.76 -15.23
CA PRO A 81 6.82 6.52 -15.75
C PRO A 81 6.58 5.31 -14.82
N LEU A 82 6.25 4.15 -15.43
CA LEU A 82 5.94 2.92 -14.69
C LEU A 82 7.11 2.41 -13.83
N ASN A 83 8.36 2.63 -14.26
CA ASN A 83 9.53 2.26 -13.47
C ASN A 83 9.58 3.04 -12.14
N VAL A 84 9.34 4.35 -12.17
CA VAL A 84 9.33 5.20 -10.97
C VAL A 84 8.17 4.80 -10.04
N LEU A 85 6.99 4.53 -10.58
CA LEU A 85 5.85 4.02 -9.80
C LEU A 85 6.18 2.68 -9.14
N GLY A 86 6.78 1.76 -9.89
CA GLY A 86 7.18 0.44 -9.41
C GLY A 86 8.18 0.53 -8.25
N GLU A 87 9.19 1.38 -8.39
CA GLU A 87 10.19 1.63 -7.34
C GLU A 87 9.55 2.21 -6.07
N LEU A 88 8.68 3.21 -6.20
CA LEU A 88 7.98 3.82 -5.06
C LEU A 88 7.10 2.80 -4.31
N VAL A 89 6.34 1.99 -5.06
CA VAL A 89 5.49 0.95 -4.48
C VAL A 89 6.34 -0.12 -3.81
N ALA A 90 7.43 -0.57 -4.43
CA ALA A 90 8.35 -1.54 -3.85
C ALA A 90 8.97 -1.03 -2.54
N MET A 91 9.47 0.21 -2.51
CA MET A 91 10.02 0.80 -1.29
C MET A 91 8.99 0.91 -0.16
N GLY A 92 7.78 1.40 -0.49
CA GLY A 92 6.70 1.52 0.49
C GLY A 92 6.24 0.17 1.05
N THR A 93 6.11 -0.84 0.20
CA THR A 93 5.72 -2.20 0.62
C THR A 93 6.79 -2.88 1.48
N LEU A 94 8.06 -2.74 1.13
CA LEU A 94 9.17 -3.27 1.94
C LEU A 94 9.19 -2.66 3.34
N LEU A 95 8.97 -1.35 3.46
CA LEU A 95 8.86 -0.69 4.77
C LEU A 95 7.63 -1.11 5.56
N ALA A 96 6.48 -1.26 4.89
CA ALA A 96 5.27 -1.78 5.52
C ALA A 96 5.50 -3.20 6.07
N PHE A 97 6.13 -4.08 5.30
CA PHE A 97 6.48 -5.43 5.74
C PHE A 97 7.49 -5.44 6.89
N ALA A 98 8.55 -4.63 6.81
CA ALA A 98 9.50 -4.48 7.92
C ALA A 98 8.79 -4.01 9.20
N THR A 99 7.90 -3.03 9.09
CA THR A 99 7.10 -2.50 10.22
C THR A 99 6.19 -3.57 10.81
N VAL A 100 5.53 -4.38 9.97
CA VAL A 100 4.69 -5.51 10.44
C VAL A 100 5.53 -6.57 11.14
N CYS A 101 6.69 -6.94 10.60
CA CYS A 101 7.61 -7.90 11.23
C CYS A 101 8.05 -7.43 12.62
N ILE A 102 8.44 -6.16 12.75
CA ILE A 102 8.80 -5.54 14.04
C ILE A 102 7.58 -5.45 14.96
N GLY A 103 6.42 -5.06 14.43
CA GLY A 103 5.17 -4.94 15.17
C GLY A 103 4.73 -6.26 15.79
N VAL A 104 4.90 -7.39 15.08
CA VAL A 104 4.62 -8.73 15.62
C VAL A 104 5.54 -9.07 16.80
N LEU A 105 6.82 -8.68 16.77
CA LEU A 105 7.75 -8.85 17.90
C LEU A 105 7.34 -8.01 19.11
N ILE A 106 7.01 -6.74 18.88
CA ILE A 106 6.56 -5.82 19.94
C ILE A 106 5.27 -6.35 20.56
N LEU A 107 4.28 -6.74 19.76
CA LEU A 107 2.99 -7.24 20.24
C LEU A 107 3.14 -8.50 21.10
N ARG A 108 4.16 -9.32 20.82
CA ARG A 108 4.47 -10.49 21.65
C ARG A 108 5.03 -10.16 23.02
N ARG A 109 5.72 -9.02 23.18
CA ARG A 109 6.16 -8.53 24.50
C ARG A 109 5.08 -7.72 25.21
N THR A 110 4.41 -6.81 24.52
CA THR A 110 3.48 -5.86 25.15
C THR A 110 2.14 -6.48 25.51
N ARG A 111 1.62 -7.42 24.72
CA ARG A 111 0.32 -8.06 24.95
C ARG A 111 0.38 -9.57 24.69
N PRO A 112 1.03 -10.34 25.57
CA PRO A 112 1.22 -11.79 25.40
C PRO A 112 -0.09 -12.58 25.51
N GLU A 113 -1.03 -12.13 26.36
CA GLU A 113 -2.29 -12.81 26.73
C GLU A 113 -3.38 -12.80 25.62
N MET A 114 -3.20 -12.06 24.53
CA MET A 114 -4.24 -11.94 23.51
C MET A 114 -4.50 -13.29 22.80
N PRO A 115 -5.78 -13.67 22.60
CA PRO A 115 -6.12 -14.87 21.85
C PRO A 115 -5.68 -14.71 20.39
N ARG A 116 -4.94 -15.69 19.88
CA ARG A 116 -4.38 -15.71 18.52
C ARG A 116 -4.78 -17.02 17.85
N ALA A 117 -5.67 -16.95 16.86
CA ALA A 117 -6.11 -18.12 16.08
C ALA A 117 -4.95 -18.78 15.31
N PHE A 118 -4.00 -17.96 14.84
CA PHE A 118 -2.77 -18.42 14.22
C PHE A 118 -1.55 -17.80 14.91
N ARG A 119 -0.49 -18.58 15.10
CA ARG A 119 0.78 -18.13 15.70
C ARG A 119 1.92 -18.48 14.75
N VAL A 120 2.71 -17.45 14.39
CA VAL A 120 3.92 -17.64 13.59
C VAL A 120 4.88 -18.59 14.32
N PRO A 121 5.32 -19.70 13.68
CA PRO A 121 6.33 -20.60 14.24
C PRO A 121 7.66 -19.85 14.38
N ALA A 122 8.38 -20.08 15.50
CA ALA A 122 9.70 -19.47 15.75
C ALA A 122 9.77 -17.95 15.48
N VAL A 123 8.80 -17.17 15.98
CA VAL A 123 8.71 -15.71 15.75
C VAL A 123 10.00 -14.95 16.00
N TRP A 124 10.77 -15.34 17.01
CA TRP A 124 12.00 -14.68 17.43
C TRP A 124 13.12 -14.88 16.42
N LEU A 125 12.92 -15.76 15.44
CA LEU A 125 13.79 -15.96 14.28
C LEU A 125 13.13 -15.43 13.01
N VAL A 126 11.88 -15.83 12.73
CA VAL A 126 11.19 -15.50 11.48
C VAL A 126 10.95 -14.00 11.33
N ALA A 127 10.47 -13.32 12.37
CA ALA A 127 10.17 -11.90 12.29
C ALA A 127 11.43 -11.01 12.15
N PRO A 128 12.53 -11.21 12.91
CA PRO A 128 13.73 -10.39 12.70
C PRO A 128 14.44 -10.72 11.39
N LEU A 129 14.48 -11.98 10.95
CA LEU A 129 15.01 -12.32 9.62
C LEU A 129 14.19 -11.65 8.51
N GLY A 130 12.85 -11.71 8.60
CA GLY A 130 11.96 -11.03 7.66
C GLY A 130 12.19 -9.52 7.63
N ALA A 131 12.29 -8.89 8.81
CA ALA A 131 12.61 -7.47 8.91
C ALA A 131 13.99 -7.15 8.30
N LEU A 132 15.00 -7.96 8.58
CA LEU A 132 16.36 -7.78 8.07
C LEU A 132 16.39 -7.86 6.55
N ILE A 133 15.73 -8.85 5.95
CA ILE A 133 15.64 -9.01 4.49
C ILE A 133 14.87 -7.84 3.86
N CYS A 134 13.74 -7.43 4.45
CA CYS A 134 12.98 -6.29 3.93
C CYS A 134 13.79 -4.99 3.99
N LEU A 135 14.51 -4.76 5.09
CA LEU A 135 15.34 -3.57 5.28
C LEU A 135 16.60 -3.59 4.40
N SER A 136 17.20 -4.76 4.15
CA SER A 136 18.35 -4.85 3.24
C SER A 136 17.96 -4.59 1.79
N LEU A 137 16.83 -5.17 1.33
CA LEU A 137 16.28 -4.88 0.00
C LEU A 137 15.85 -3.43 -0.12
N PHE A 138 15.28 -2.86 0.94
CA PHE A 138 14.94 -1.44 0.98
C PHE A 138 16.20 -0.57 0.86
N ALA A 139 17.28 -0.88 1.58
CA ALA A 139 18.53 -0.11 1.50
C ALA A 139 19.15 -0.14 0.10
N MET A 140 19.11 -1.31 -0.56
CA MET A 140 19.56 -1.45 -1.95
C MET A 140 18.73 -0.60 -2.91
N ALA A 141 17.40 -0.66 -2.80
CA ALA A 141 16.50 0.13 -3.65
C ALA A 141 16.63 1.64 -3.37
N PHE A 142 16.71 2.02 -2.10
CA PHE A 142 16.84 3.40 -1.65
C PHE A 142 18.12 4.06 -2.19
N ALA A 143 19.24 3.33 -2.20
CA ALA A 143 20.50 3.86 -2.73
C ALA A 143 20.40 4.31 -4.20
N ALA A 144 19.56 3.65 -5.01
CA ALA A 144 19.38 3.97 -6.42
C ALA A 144 18.44 5.16 -6.66
N HIS A 145 17.36 5.30 -5.87
CA HIS A 145 16.28 6.26 -6.15
C HIS A 145 15.78 7.03 -4.91
N TRP A 146 16.68 7.34 -3.97
CA TRP A 146 16.35 7.97 -2.67
C TRP A 146 15.52 9.25 -2.80
N LEU A 147 15.77 10.07 -3.82
CA LEU A 147 15.18 11.40 -3.96
C LEU A 147 13.65 11.35 -4.08
N VAL A 148 13.12 10.43 -4.88
CA VAL A 148 11.67 10.32 -5.10
C VAL A 148 10.97 9.84 -3.83
N PHE A 149 11.57 8.89 -3.12
CA PHE A 149 11.04 8.37 -1.87
C PHE A 149 11.05 9.41 -0.74
N VAL A 150 12.16 10.16 -0.61
CA VAL A 150 12.27 11.24 0.39
C VAL A 150 11.28 12.35 0.09
N LEU A 151 11.16 12.78 -1.17
CA LEU A 151 10.20 13.81 -1.57
C LEU A 151 8.76 13.40 -1.21
N TRP A 152 8.38 12.17 -1.51
CA TRP A 152 7.06 11.63 -1.18
C TRP A 152 6.82 11.56 0.35
N ASN A 153 7.82 11.11 1.12
CA ASN A 153 7.72 11.09 2.58
C ASN A 153 7.60 12.49 3.18
N VAL A 154 8.39 13.44 2.70
CA VAL A 154 8.32 14.85 3.13
C VAL A 154 6.94 15.42 2.86
N LEU A 155 6.36 15.14 1.69
CA LEU A 155 4.99 15.55 1.36
C LEU A 155 3.96 14.93 2.31
N GLY A 156 4.09 13.63 2.62
CA GLY A 156 3.23 12.95 3.60
C GLY A 156 3.34 13.53 5.00
N VAL A 157 4.56 13.79 5.48
CA VAL A 157 4.82 14.42 6.78
C VAL A 157 4.30 15.86 6.81
N ALA A 158 4.48 16.63 5.74
CA ALA A 158 3.94 17.99 5.64
C ALA A 158 2.42 18.02 5.78
N ILE A 159 1.71 17.09 5.11
CA ILE A 159 0.26 16.94 5.26
C ILE A 159 -0.11 16.54 6.70
N TYR A 160 0.64 15.61 7.30
CA TYR A 160 0.42 15.17 8.68
C TYR A 160 0.62 16.30 9.69
N LEU A 161 1.71 17.06 9.61
CA LEU A 161 2.00 18.18 10.52
C LEU A 161 1.04 19.35 10.31
N GLY A 162 0.69 19.64 9.05
CA GLY A 162 -0.19 20.75 8.70
C GLY A 162 -1.65 20.51 9.11
N TYR A 163 -2.19 19.32 8.81
CA TYR A 163 -3.60 19.01 9.04
C TYR A 163 -3.81 17.95 10.14
N GLY A 164 -3.09 16.83 10.05
CA GLY A 164 -3.27 15.64 10.89
C GLY A 164 -3.05 15.90 12.38
N MET A 165 -2.02 16.66 12.76
CA MET A 165 -1.74 17.00 14.16
C MET A 165 -2.87 17.81 14.82
N ARG A 166 -3.51 18.71 14.06
CA ARG A 166 -4.55 19.61 14.60
C ARG A 166 -5.93 18.97 14.68
N HIS A 167 -6.18 17.91 13.89
CA HIS A 167 -7.48 17.26 13.78
C HIS A 167 -7.49 15.80 14.26
N SER A 168 -6.37 15.29 14.76
CA SER A 168 -6.26 13.92 15.27
C SER A 168 -7.19 13.72 16.46
N LYS A 169 -8.09 12.72 16.34
CA LYS A 169 -9.03 12.32 17.40
C LYS A 169 -8.50 11.16 18.24
N LEU A 170 -7.27 10.71 17.99
CA LEU A 170 -6.66 9.54 18.61
C LEU A 170 -6.56 9.64 20.15
N ASN A 171 -6.51 10.86 20.71
CA ASN A 171 -6.44 11.08 22.17
C ASN A 171 -7.77 11.51 22.81
N GLN A 172 -8.87 11.62 22.04
CA GLN A 172 -10.18 12.04 22.60
C GLN A 172 -11.05 10.86 23.06
N ASN A 173 -10.69 9.63 22.68
CA ASN A 173 -11.40 8.40 23.02
C ASN A 173 -10.58 7.44 23.93
N ALA A 174 -9.62 7.98 24.68
CA ALA A 174 -8.87 7.21 25.70
C ALA A 174 -9.61 7.21 27.04
#